data_AF-A0A956ZJN6-F1
#
_entry.id   AF-A0A956ZJN6-F1
#
_cell.length_a   1.000
_cell.length_b   1.000
_cell.length_c   1.000
_cell.angle_alpha   90.00
_cell.angle_beta   90.00
_cell.angle_gamma   90.00
#
_symmetry.space_group_name_H-M   'P 1'
#
loop_
_entity.id
_entity.type
_entity.pdbx_description
1 polymer ?
#
loop_
_entity_poly.entity_id
_entity_poly.type
_entity_poly.pdbx_seq_one_letter_code
_entity_poly.pdbx_strand_id
1 'polypeptide(L)'
;MPAPSEPYPVLFDVDYPARLGRFSTAFRLLFILPAWVYGWILANLLNSALLAGWIAVFFRRKYPAWLFSATSGVAGYNARVWSYGALLTDRFPSFEPSGSPVHLEFDEPPNDHLSRWRVLLWKLVLLVPHAVVLSFLMIAVFVVVFIAWFAILFTGTYPRGMFAFVTGIQRWYWRVFAYLASFNDRYPPFGLAAEAGPASNASTITGGVIGLLATGGMVTLIVVGAIIAPGVHSEEIDYAGLQRGVADTEIYVVENAPRGEILFQLSRAHDPGDELVGVLDLTPRDRVVVFEWYIGTIDRSAEVESPRVRLDYEDGDGRDTVTALFVTAGDTIAPLRITSDQVTTIRAVFVIPERAQPTELRWRPGFGPGFKYIFE
;
A
#
# COMPACT_ATOMS: atom_id res chain seq x y z
N MET A 1 18.62 25.66 -12.27
CA MET A 1 17.53 24.91 -12.94
C MET A 1 17.62 23.48 -12.47
N PRO A 2 16.59 22.88 -11.84
CA PRO A 2 16.59 21.45 -11.59
C PRO A 2 16.63 20.72 -12.95
N ALA A 3 17.43 19.65 -13.05
CA ALA A 3 17.56 18.85 -14.26
C ALA A 3 16.17 18.38 -14.75
N PRO A 4 15.92 18.30 -16.07
CA PRO A 4 14.70 17.70 -16.57
C PRO A 4 14.57 16.29 -15.98
N SER A 5 13.45 16.01 -15.31
CA SER A 5 13.21 14.71 -14.70
C SER A 5 13.27 13.65 -15.79
N GLU A 6 14.19 12.70 -15.65
CA GLU A 6 14.35 11.58 -16.58
C GLU A 6 12.99 10.85 -16.70
N PRO A 7 12.46 10.66 -17.93
CA PRO A 7 11.19 9.98 -18.12
C PRO A 7 11.28 8.55 -17.57
N TYR A 8 10.15 8.01 -17.10
CA TYR A 8 10.10 6.63 -16.64
C TYR A 8 10.41 5.68 -17.82
N PRO A 9 11.16 4.58 -17.61
CA PRO A 9 11.68 3.70 -18.68
C PRO A 9 10.61 2.77 -19.29
N VAL A 10 9.40 3.29 -19.49
CA VAL A 10 8.26 2.65 -20.15
C VAL A 10 7.45 3.74 -20.83
N LEU A 11 7.24 3.58 -22.13
CA LEU A 11 6.40 4.47 -22.92
C LEU A 11 5.19 3.69 -23.41
N PHE A 12 4.00 4.17 -23.05
CA PHE A 12 2.74 3.65 -23.58
C PHE A 12 1.92 4.80 -24.15
N ASP A 13 1.52 4.66 -25.40
CA ASP A 13 0.59 5.59 -26.03
C ASP A 13 -0.34 4.89 -27.03
N VAL A 14 -1.48 5.51 -27.27
CA VAL A 14 -2.44 5.03 -28.27
C VAL A 14 -2.85 6.20 -29.14
N ASP A 15 -2.70 6.04 -30.45
CA ASP A 15 -3.11 7.04 -31.43
C ASP A 15 -4.62 7.26 -31.35
N TYR A 16 -5.04 8.50 -31.11
CA TYR A 16 -6.45 8.82 -30.97
C TYR A 16 -7.20 8.61 -32.31
N PRO A 17 -8.21 7.72 -32.37
CA PRO A 17 -8.97 7.49 -33.58
C PRO A 17 -9.96 8.64 -33.83
N ALA A 18 -9.88 9.28 -35.00
CA ALA A 18 -10.80 10.35 -35.37
C ALA A 18 -12.25 9.88 -35.48
N ARG A 19 -12.48 8.63 -35.92
CA ARG A 19 -13.77 7.95 -35.92
C ARG A 19 -13.58 6.48 -35.61
N LEU A 20 -14.62 5.89 -35.03
CA LEU A 20 -14.72 4.45 -34.78
C LEU A 20 -15.94 3.86 -35.51
N GLY A 21 -15.78 2.64 -36.00
CA GLY A 21 -16.79 1.87 -36.70
C GLY A 21 -17.86 1.39 -35.74
N ARG A 22 -19.10 1.84 -35.96
CA ARG A 22 -20.25 1.50 -35.11
C ARG A 22 -20.53 0.00 -35.06
N PHE A 23 -20.43 -0.68 -36.21
CA PHE A 23 -20.63 -2.12 -36.29
C PHE A 23 -19.56 -2.90 -35.51
N SER A 24 -18.28 -2.58 -35.73
CA SER A 24 -17.16 -3.16 -34.99
C SER A 24 -17.30 -2.91 -33.48
N THR A 25 -17.78 -1.72 -33.10
CA THR A 25 -18.02 -1.35 -31.70
C THR A 25 -19.18 -2.12 -31.09
N ALA A 26 -20.32 -2.23 -31.78
CA ALA A 26 -21.51 -2.94 -31.30
C ALA A 26 -21.20 -4.42 -31.00
N PHE A 27 -20.45 -5.07 -31.88
CA PHE A 27 -20.08 -6.48 -31.76
C PHE A 27 -18.68 -6.71 -31.17
N ARG A 28 -18.10 -5.70 -30.50
CA ARG A 28 -16.72 -5.76 -30.00
C ARG A 28 -16.48 -6.97 -29.08
N LEU A 29 -17.41 -7.25 -28.17
CA LEU A 29 -17.31 -8.37 -27.24
C LEU A 29 -17.29 -9.73 -27.93
N LEU A 30 -17.93 -9.85 -29.10
CA LEU A 30 -17.88 -11.06 -29.91
C LEU A 30 -16.54 -11.18 -30.63
N PHE A 31 -16.07 -10.11 -31.26
CA PHE A 31 -14.83 -10.12 -32.03
C PHE A 31 -13.58 -10.20 -31.17
N ILE A 32 -13.61 -9.68 -29.94
CA ILE A 32 -12.46 -9.78 -29.05
C ILE A 32 -12.25 -11.20 -28.52
N LEU A 33 -13.27 -12.07 -28.50
CA LEU A 33 -13.21 -13.36 -27.82
C LEU A 33 -12.00 -14.22 -28.28
N PRO A 34 -11.71 -14.41 -29.58
CA PRO A 34 -10.52 -15.14 -30.01
C PRO A 34 -9.21 -14.49 -29.55
N ALA A 35 -9.11 -13.15 -29.65
CA ALA A 35 -7.94 -12.40 -29.22
C ALA A 35 -7.77 -12.43 -27.69
N TRP A 36 -8.87 -12.47 -26.94
CA TRP A 36 -8.88 -12.55 -25.49
C TRP A 36 -8.46 -13.94 -25.01
N VAL A 37 -8.95 -15.01 -25.64
CA VAL A 37 -8.50 -16.38 -25.36
C VAL A 37 -7.02 -16.53 -25.66
N TYR A 38 -6.55 -16.02 -26.80
CA TYR A 38 -5.12 -16.05 -27.14
C TYR A 38 -4.31 -15.21 -26.15
N GLY A 39 -4.76 -14.00 -25.84
CA GLY A 39 -4.15 -13.12 -24.84
C GLY A 39 -4.08 -13.76 -23.47
N TRP A 40 -5.11 -14.50 -23.05
CA TRP A 40 -5.14 -15.22 -21.78
C TRP A 40 -4.13 -16.37 -21.74
N ILE A 41 -4.01 -17.16 -22.82
CA ILE A 41 -2.96 -18.18 -22.94
C ILE A 41 -1.58 -17.52 -22.85
N LEU A 42 -1.39 -16.44 -23.59
CA LEU A 42 -0.12 -15.71 -23.63
C LEU A 42 0.20 -15.03 -22.29
N ALA A 43 -0.80 -14.60 -21.53
CA ALA A 43 -0.65 -14.05 -20.18
C ALA A 43 -0.21 -15.11 -19.16
N ASN A 44 -0.67 -16.36 -19.29
CA ASN A 44 -0.16 -17.46 -18.47
C ASN A 44 1.31 -17.79 -18.80
N LEU A 45 1.68 -17.71 -20.08
CA LEU A 45 3.08 -17.79 -20.48
C LEU A 45 3.88 -16.60 -19.95
N LEU A 46 3.29 -15.40 -19.93
CA LEU A 46 3.90 -14.19 -19.36
C LEU A 46 4.20 -14.38 -17.88
N ASN A 47 3.25 -14.90 -17.09
CA ASN A 47 3.46 -15.19 -15.66
C ASN A 47 4.63 -16.17 -15.44
N SER A 48 4.73 -17.18 -16.31
CA SER A 48 5.83 -18.14 -16.28
C SER A 48 7.17 -17.48 -16.66
N ALA A 49 7.17 -16.59 -17.65
CA ALA A 49 8.33 -15.81 -18.07
C ALA A 49 8.77 -14.80 -17.00
N LEU A 50 7.84 -14.18 -16.27
CA LEU A 50 8.12 -13.30 -15.13
C LEU A 50 8.83 -14.07 -14.01
N LEU A 51 8.34 -15.26 -13.67
CA LEU A 51 8.99 -16.12 -12.68
C LEU A 51 10.39 -16.53 -13.14
N ALA A 52 10.53 -16.93 -14.40
CA ALA A 52 11.84 -17.23 -15.00
C ALA A 52 12.77 -15.99 -14.97
N GLY A 53 12.22 -14.79 -15.17
CA GLY A 53 12.92 -13.52 -15.11
C GLY A 53 13.43 -13.24 -13.72
N TRP A 54 12.60 -13.42 -12.70
CA TRP A 54 12.99 -13.29 -11.30
C TRP A 54 14.07 -14.31 -10.90
N ILE A 55 13.95 -15.56 -11.34
CA ILE A 55 14.97 -16.59 -11.13
C ILE A 55 16.29 -16.21 -11.83
N ALA A 56 16.23 -15.68 -13.06
CA ALA A 56 17.42 -15.24 -13.77
C ALA A 56 18.10 -14.05 -13.08
N VAL A 57 17.32 -13.05 -12.66
CA VAL A 57 17.82 -11.90 -11.88
C VAL A 57 18.41 -12.37 -10.54
N PHE A 58 17.80 -13.36 -9.89
CA PHE A 58 18.29 -13.94 -8.65
C PHE A 58 19.68 -14.54 -8.77
N PHE A 59 19.89 -15.40 -9.76
CA PHE A 59 21.16 -16.11 -9.91
C PHE A 59 22.23 -15.29 -10.64
N ARG A 60 21.83 -14.43 -11.59
CA ARG A 60 22.76 -13.80 -12.54
C ARG A 60 22.83 -12.28 -12.42
N ARG A 61 21.95 -11.64 -11.63
CA ARG A 61 21.79 -10.16 -11.56
C ARG A 61 21.61 -9.48 -12.93
N LYS A 62 21.23 -10.28 -13.93
CA LYS A 62 21.13 -9.87 -15.32
C LYS A 62 19.88 -10.49 -15.90
N TYR A 63 19.06 -9.66 -16.54
CA TYR A 63 17.88 -10.13 -17.25
C TYR A 63 18.32 -10.69 -18.62
N PRO A 64 18.02 -11.95 -18.96
CA PRO A 64 18.39 -12.50 -20.25
C PRO A 64 17.69 -11.76 -21.40
N ALA A 65 18.44 -11.32 -22.42
CA ALA A 65 17.90 -10.55 -23.54
C ALA A 65 16.74 -11.27 -24.26
N TRP A 66 16.89 -12.58 -24.53
CA TRP A 66 15.82 -13.37 -25.16
C TRP A 66 14.52 -13.39 -24.33
N LEU A 67 14.65 -13.43 -23.00
CA LEU A 67 13.51 -13.45 -22.10
C LEU A 67 12.88 -12.06 -22.01
N PHE A 68 13.69 -11.00 -22.07
CA PHE A 68 13.21 -9.63 -22.15
C PHE A 68 12.38 -9.44 -23.42
N SER A 69 12.94 -9.79 -24.59
CA SER A 69 12.25 -9.71 -25.89
C SER A 69 10.95 -10.52 -25.91
N ALA A 70 10.94 -11.72 -25.32
CA ALA A 70 9.73 -12.53 -25.22
C ALA A 70 8.67 -11.86 -24.32
N THR A 71 9.08 -11.40 -23.13
CA THR A 71 8.18 -10.78 -22.14
C THR A 71 7.62 -9.45 -22.66
N SER A 72 8.44 -8.60 -23.27
CA SER A 72 8.03 -7.31 -23.86
C SER A 72 7.14 -7.50 -25.10
N GLY A 73 7.43 -8.49 -25.95
CA GLY A 73 6.59 -8.82 -27.10
C GLY A 73 5.19 -9.29 -26.69
N VAL A 74 5.11 -10.16 -25.69
CA VAL A 74 3.84 -10.63 -25.10
C VAL A 74 3.07 -9.48 -24.43
N ALA A 75 3.77 -8.62 -23.69
CA ALA A 75 3.18 -7.42 -23.11
C ALA A 75 2.59 -6.49 -24.18
N GLY A 76 3.33 -6.27 -25.27
CA GLY A 76 2.86 -5.49 -26.43
C GLY A 76 1.60 -6.05 -27.08
N TYR A 77 1.51 -7.38 -27.25
CA TYR A 77 0.29 -8.01 -27.75
C TYR A 77 -0.89 -7.82 -26.78
N ASN A 78 -0.68 -8.04 -25.48
CA ASN A 78 -1.71 -7.82 -24.47
C ASN A 78 -2.19 -6.36 -24.44
N ALA A 79 -1.28 -5.40 -24.59
CA ALA A 79 -1.62 -3.98 -24.70
C ALA A 79 -2.55 -3.70 -25.89
N ARG A 80 -2.29 -4.34 -27.04
CA ARG A 80 -3.15 -4.25 -28.23
C ARG A 80 -4.52 -4.89 -28.01
N VAL A 81 -4.58 -6.09 -27.43
CA VAL A 81 -5.84 -6.78 -27.12
C VAL A 81 -6.69 -5.94 -26.17
N TRP A 82 -6.08 -5.42 -25.10
CA TRP A 82 -6.77 -4.60 -24.12
C TRP A 82 -7.26 -3.28 -24.73
N SER A 83 -6.42 -2.59 -25.52
CA SER A 83 -6.79 -1.35 -26.20
C SER A 83 -7.92 -1.54 -27.21
N TYR A 84 -7.94 -2.67 -27.92
CA TYR A 84 -9.05 -3.06 -28.79
C TYR A 84 -10.35 -3.29 -27.99
N GLY A 85 -10.27 -3.97 -26.84
CA GLY A 85 -11.42 -4.22 -25.96
C GLY A 85 -11.97 -2.97 -25.30
N ALA A 86 -11.09 -2.08 -24.86
CA ALA A 86 -11.43 -0.78 -24.29
C ALA A 86 -11.88 0.26 -25.33
N LEU A 87 -12.04 -0.16 -26.60
CA LEU A 87 -12.51 0.66 -27.72
C LEU A 87 -11.55 1.80 -28.11
N LEU A 88 -10.29 1.76 -27.67
CA LEU A 88 -9.30 2.80 -27.97
C LEU A 88 -8.83 2.74 -29.43
N THR A 89 -9.01 1.60 -30.10
CA THR A 89 -8.69 1.39 -31.51
C THR A 89 -9.67 0.41 -32.15
N ASP A 90 -9.96 0.59 -33.43
CA ASP A 90 -10.71 -0.38 -34.24
C ASP A 90 -9.84 -1.46 -34.87
N ARG A 91 -8.52 -1.28 -34.86
CA ARG A 91 -7.61 -2.22 -35.52
C ARG A 91 -7.50 -3.48 -34.68
N PHE A 92 -7.87 -4.61 -35.27
CA PHE A 92 -7.77 -5.92 -34.61
C PHE A 92 -6.33 -6.19 -34.14
N PRO A 93 -6.11 -6.75 -32.93
CA PRO A 93 -4.78 -6.92 -32.37
C PRO A 93 -3.90 -7.87 -33.20
N SER A 94 -2.80 -7.33 -33.73
CA SER A 94 -1.75 -8.07 -34.45
C SER A 94 -0.63 -8.51 -33.51
N PHE A 95 0.06 -9.60 -33.85
CA PHE A 95 1.31 -9.99 -33.18
C PHE A 95 2.44 -9.01 -33.50
N GLU A 96 2.49 -8.57 -34.75
CA GLU A 96 3.46 -7.60 -35.23
C GLU A 96 3.13 -6.19 -34.67
N PRO A 97 4.09 -5.50 -34.04
CA PRO A 97 3.90 -4.12 -33.59
C PRO A 97 3.79 -3.12 -34.75
N SER A 98 4.45 -3.40 -35.88
CA SER A 98 4.53 -2.46 -37.00
C SER A 98 3.14 -2.10 -37.56
N GLY A 99 2.89 -0.79 -37.66
CA GLY A 99 1.60 -0.25 -38.11
C GLY A 99 0.45 -0.39 -37.11
N SER A 100 0.70 -0.82 -35.87
CA SER A 100 -0.31 -0.74 -34.81
C SER A 100 -0.45 0.70 -34.30
N PRO A 101 -1.66 1.17 -33.96
CA PRO A 101 -1.86 2.47 -33.30
C PRO A 101 -1.54 2.43 -31.81
N VAL A 102 -1.10 1.29 -31.28
CA VAL A 102 -0.77 1.08 -29.86
C VAL A 102 0.73 0.92 -29.74
N HIS A 103 1.36 1.88 -29.09
CA HIS A 103 2.81 1.97 -28.92
C HIS A 103 3.13 1.59 -27.48
N LEU A 104 3.89 0.51 -27.29
CA LEU A 104 4.40 0.09 -25.98
C LEU A 104 5.88 -0.25 -26.13
N GLU A 105 6.71 0.55 -25.48
CA GLU A 105 8.16 0.40 -25.50
C GLU A 105 8.68 0.30 -24.07
N PHE A 106 9.62 -0.62 -23.87
CA PHE A 106 10.32 -0.84 -22.62
C PHE A 106 11.80 -0.62 -22.87
N ASP A 107 12.46 0.15 -22.01
CA ASP A 107 13.92 0.27 -22.08
C ASP A 107 14.56 -1.05 -21.64
N GLU A 108 15.67 -1.40 -22.28
CA GLU A 108 16.42 -2.59 -21.88
C GLU A 108 16.97 -2.45 -20.45
N PRO A 109 16.86 -3.51 -19.61
CA PRO A 109 17.35 -3.46 -18.25
C PRO A 109 18.87 -3.25 -18.20
N PRO A 110 19.37 -2.33 -17.35
CA PRO A 110 20.81 -2.13 -17.19
C PRO A 110 21.47 -3.39 -16.60
N ASN A 111 22.50 -3.90 -17.28
CA ASN A 111 23.10 -5.20 -16.99
C ASN A 111 23.89 -5.28 -15.66
N ASP A 112 24.21 -4.15 -15.02
CA ASP A 112 25.22 -4.12 -13.95
C ASP A 112 24.68 -4.00 -12.51
N HIS A 113 23.38 -3.69 -12.29
CA HIS A 113 22.90 -3.33 -10.95
C HIS A 113 21.46 -3.77 -10.58
N LEU A 114 20.93 -4.86 -11.14
CA LEU A 114 19.61 -5.36 -10.69
C LEU A 114 19.69 -5.90 -9.24
N SER A 115 18.79 -5.41 -8.40
CA SER A 115 18.76 -5.64 -6.96
C SER A 115 18.45 -7.09 -6.54
N ARG A 116 19.01 -7.53 -5.40
CA ARG A 116 18.94 -8.93 -4.89
C ARG A 116 17.50 -9.37 -4.52
N TRP A 117 17.30 -10.67 -4.29
CA TRP A 117 16.03 -11.32 -3.86
C TRP A 117 15.25 -10.61 -2.73
N ARG A 118 15.97 -10.00 -1.78
CA ARG A 118 15.36 -9.24 -0.67
C ARG A 118 14.60 -8.00 -1.16
N VAL A 119 15.00 -7.46 -2.30
CA VAL A 119 14.28 -6.39 -2.99
C VAL A 119 13.12 -6.95 -3.79
N LEU A 120 13.20 -8.12 -4.44
CA LEU A 120 12.07 -8.74 -5.15
C LEU A 120 10.84 -9.01 -4.27
N LEU A 121 11.03 -9.57 -3.07
CA LEU A 121 9.93 -9.72 -2.10
C LEU A 121 9.39 -8.36 -1.65
N TRP A 122 10.27 -7.38 -1.44
CA TRP A 122 9.86 -6.02 -1.10
C TRP A 122 9.16 -5.31 -2.27
N LYS A 123 9.48 -5.64 -3.54
CA LYS A 123 8.78 -5.13 -4.72
C LYS A 123 7.32 -5.55 -4.70
N LEU A 124 7.04 -6.81 -4.33
CA LEU A 124 5.66 -7.28 -4.21
C LEU A 124 4.89 -6.48 -3.18
N VAL A 125 5.47 -6.25 -2.00
CA VAL A 125 4.88 -5.40 -0.95
C VAL A 125 4.63 -3.98 -1.50
N LEU A 126 5.63 -3.37 -2.13
CA LEU A 126 5.55 -2.04 -2.73
C LEU A 126 4.51 -1.92 -3.85
N LEU A 127 4.16 -3.03 -4.50
CA LEU A 127 3.16 -3.10 -5.56
C LEU A 127 1.73 -3.20 -5.03
N VAL A 128 1.52 -3.59 -3.76
CA VAL A 128 0.16 -3.75 -3.22
C VAL A 128 -0.65 -2.45 -3.25
N PRO A 129 -0.14 -1.25 -2.87
CA PRO A 129 -0.91 -0.01 -2.98
C PRO A 129 -1.29 0.31 -4.43
N HIS A 130 -0.37 0.03 -5.36
CA HIS A 130 -0.62 0.16 -6.78
C HIS A 130 -1.74 -0.76 -7.23
N ALA A 131 -1.70 -2.02 -6.82
CA ALA A 131 -2.74 -3.00 -7.13
C ALA A 131 -4.10 -2.58 -6.56
N VAL A 132 -4.15 -2.08 -5.33
CA VAL A 132 -5.39 -1.57 -4.70
C VAL A 132 -5.96 -0.41 -5.50
N VAL A 133 -5.18 0.65 -5.75
CA VAL A 133 -5.70 1.84 -6.45
C VAL A 133 -6.07 1.51 -7.90
N LEU A 134 -5.23 0.74 -8.61
CA LEU A 134 -5.54 0.28 -9.96
C LEU A 134 -6.80 -0.58 -9.99
N SER A 135 -7.07 -1.43 -8.99
CA SER A 135 -8.31 -2.21 -8.95
C SER A 135 -9.56 -1.32 -8.94
N PHE A 136 -9.58 -0.27 -8.12
CA PHE A 136 -10.69 0.69 -8.12
C PHE A 136 -10.78 1.46 -9.44
N LEU A 137 -9.65 1.89 -9.98
CA LEU A 137 -9.62 2.59 -11.26
C LEU A 137 -10.05 1.70 -12.43
N MET A 138 -9.80 0.39 -12.37
CA MET A 138 -10.26 -0.56 -13.39
C MET A 138 -11.79 -0.72 -13.36
N ILE A 139 -12.43 -0.61 -12.20
CA ILE A 139 -13.89 -0.53 -12.10
C ILE A 139 -14.38 0.77 -12.77
N ALA A 140 -13.74 1.90 -12.50
CA ALA A 140 -14.07 3.16 -13.15
C ALA A 140 -13.88 3.09 -14.68
N VAL A 141 -12.79 2.47 -15.16
CA VAL A 141 -12.54 2.21 -16.59
C VAL A 141 -13.66 1.38 -17.18
N PHE A 142 -14.11 0.32 -16.52
CA PHE A 142 -15.21 -0.51 -17.02
C PHE A 142 -16.48 0.32 -17.25
N VAL A 143 -16.84 1.15 -16.27
CA VAL A 143 -17.99 2.07 -16.38
C VAL A 143 -17.78 3.09 -17.50
N VAL A 144 -16.59 3.69 -17.60
CA VAL A 144 -16.27 4.68 -18.63
C VAL A 144 -16.29 4.07 -20.04
N VAL A 145 -15.73 2.87 -20.22
CA VAL A 145 -15.75 2.15 -21.50
C VAL A 145 -17.17 1.75 -21.87
N PHE A 146 -18.00 1.34 -20.91
CA PHE A 146 -19.41 1.05 -21.14
C PHE A 146 -20.18 2.31 -21.59
N ILE A 147 -19.94 3.47 -20.98
CA ILE A 147 -20.52 4.74 -21.42
C ILE A 147 -19.98 5.14 -22.80
N ALA A 148 -18.68 4.99 -23.02
CA ALA A 148 -18.02 5.29 -24.30
C ALA A 148 -18.56 4.40 -25.42
N TRP A 149 -18.89 3.14 -25.14
CA TRP A 149 -19.52 2.24 -26.10
C TRP A 149 -20.82 2.83 -26.66
N PHE A 150 -21.73 3.30 -25.80
CA PHE A 150 -22.94 4.00 -26.25
C PHE A 150 -22.60 5.28 -27.01
N ALA A 151 -21.68 6.11 -26.49
CA ALA A 151 -21.28 7.35 -27.15
C ALA A 151 -20.81 7.07 -28.59
N ILE A 152 -19.94 6.09 -28.78
CA ILE A 152 -19.42 5.70 -30.10
C ILE A 152 -20.53 5.15 -31.01
N LEU A 153 -21.50 4.40 -30.50
CA LEU A 153 -22.62 3.92 -31.33
C LEU A 153 -23.45 5.08 -31.91
N PHE A 154 -23.67 6.13 -31.13
CA PHE A 154 -24.44 7.30 -31.58
C PHE A 154 -23.60 8.28 -32.40
N THR A 155 -22.41 8.65 -31.91
CA THR A 155 -21.58 9.72 -32.50
C THR A 155 -20.54 9.21 -33.49
N GLY A 156 -20.14 7.93 -33.39
CA GLY A 156 -18.99 7.38 -34.11
C GLY A 156 -17.64 7.89 -33.60
N THR A 157 -17.60 8.55 -32.43
CA THR A 157 -16.40 9.17 -31.86
C THR A 157 -16.24 8.81 -30.39
N TYR A 158 -14.99 8.55 -29.97
CA TYR A 158 -14.68 8.33 -28.56
C TYR A 158 -14.55 9.68 -27.85
N PRO A 159 -15.30 9.98 -26.79
CA PRO A 159 -15.12 11.25 -26.07
C PRO A 159 -13.68 11.44 -25.57
N ARG A 160 -13.02 12.54 -25.94
CA ARG A 160 -11.57 12.76 -25.67
C ARG A 160 -11.18 12.65 -24.20
N GLY A 161 -12.01 13.15 -23.28
CA GLY A 161 -11.74 13.06 -21.84
C GLY A 161 -11.74 11.62 -21.32
N MET A 162 -12.69 10.81 -21.81
CA MET A 162 -12.76 9.38 -21.48
C MET A 162 -11.58 8.62 -22.08
N PHE A 163 -11.22 8.91 -23.34
CA PHE A 163 -10.05 8.32 -23.97
C PHE A 163 -8.77 8.63 -23.18
N ALA A 164 -8.54 9.89 -22.82
CA ALA A 164 -7.37 10.32 -22.04
C ALA A 164 -7.31 9.67 -20.65
N PHE A 165 -8.45 9.47 -20.00
CA PHE A 165 -8.54 8.77 -18.73
C PHE A 165 -8.13 7.30 -18.86
N VAL A 166 -8.71 6.58 -19.84
CA VAL A 166 -8.44 5.16 -20.05
C VAL A 166 -6.98 4.93 -20.49
N THR A 167 -6.45 5.75 -21.41
CA THR A 167 -5.03 5.67 -21.81
C THR A 167 -4.09 6.02 -20.66
N GLY A 168 -4.44 7.01 -19.85
CA GLY A 168 -3.68 7.37 -18.66
C GLY A 168 -3.57 6.24 -17.64
N ILE A 169 -4.65 5.48 -17.42
CA ILE A 169 -4.63 4.31 -16.52
C ILE A 169 -3.78 3.18 -17.10
N GLN A 170 -3.86 2.96 -18.42
CA GLN A 170 -2.99 1.99 -19.09
C GLN A 170 -1.51 2.38 -18.99
N ARG A 171 -1.16 3.67 -19.12
CA ARG A 171 0.21 4.16 -18.87
C ARG A 171 0.67 3.81 -17.47
N TRP A 172 -0.19 4.01 -16.48
CA TRP A 172 0.12 3.66 -15.10
C TRP A 172 0.33 2.15 -14.93
N TYR A 173 -0.59 1.34 -15.46
CA TYR A 173 -0.51 -0.12 -15.43
C TYR A 173 0.80 -0.65 -16.02
N TRP A 174 1.24 -0.14 -17.17
CA TRP A 174 2.48 -0.60 -17.82
C TRP A 174 3.75 -0.21 -17.05
N ARG A 175 3.75 0.92 -16.33
CA ARG A 175 4.85 1.28 -15.42
C ARG A 175 4.96 0.30 -14.24
N VAL A 176 3.81 -0.06 -13.67
CA VAL A 176 3.68 -1.07 -12.60
C VAL A 176 4.12 -2.44 -13.09
N PHE A 177 3.70 -2.82 -14.30
CA PHE A 177 4.12 -4.07 -14.94
C PHE A 177 5.64 -4.13 -15.13
N ALA A 178 6.28 -3.07 -15.65
CA ALA A 178 7.74 -3.07 -15.86
C ALA A 178 8.52 -3.19 -14.54
N TYR A 179 8.01 -2.59 -13.47
CA TYR A 179 8.58 -2.74 -12.13
C TYR A 179 8.45 -4.17 -11.60
N LEU A 180 7.25 -4.78 -11.75
CA LEU A 180 6.99 -6.18 -11.41
C LEU A 180 7.87 -7.14 -12.24
N ALA A 181 7.98 -6.90 -13.54
CA ALA A 181 8.83 -7.67 -14.46
C ALA A 181 10.32 -7.50 -14.21
N SER A 182 10.73 -6.58 -13.32
CA SER A 182 12.13 -6.25 -13.05
C SER A 182 12.90 -5.84 -14.32
N PHE A 183 12.21 -5.18 -15.25
CA PHE A 183 12.87 -4.47 -16.36
C PHE A 183 13.58 -3.21 -15.83
N ASN A 184 13.10 -2.66 -14.72
CA ASN A 184 13.78 -1.62 -13.97
C ASN A 184 13.52 -1.77 -12.47
N ASP A 185 14.33 -1.09 -11.66
CA ASP A 185 14.25 -1.08 -10.20
C ASP A 185 13.65 0.23 -9.64
N ARG A 186 13.22 1.15 -10.51
CA ARG A 186 12.69 2.46 -10.12
C ARG A 186 11.22 2.32 -9.75
N TYR A 187 10.82 2.80 -8.56
CA TYR A 187 9.42 2.68 -8.12
C TYR A 187 8.47 3.51 -9.02
N PRO A 188 7.35 2.95 -9.52
CA PRO A 188 6.43 3.65 -10.40
C PRO A 188 5.71 4.79 -9.66
N PRO A 189 5.51 5.95 -10.30
CA PRO A 189 4.72 7.03 -9.75
C PRO A 189 3.22 6.70 -9.78
N PHE A 190 2.48 7.24 -8.83
CA PHE A 190 1.02 7.27 -8.86
C PHE A 190 0.58 8.39 -9.80
N GLY A 191 0.25 8.07 -11.06
CA GLY A 191 -0.14 9.11 -12.01
C GLY A 191 -0.46 8.60 -13.40
N LEU A 192 -1.27 9.40 -14.10
CA LEU A 192 -1.79 9.10 -15.45
C LEU A 192 -0.99 9.80 -16.57
N ALA A 193 -0.10 10.72 -16.22
CA ALA A 193 0.65 11.54 -17.17
C ALA A 193 1.68 10.72 -17.97
N ALA A 194 1.88 11.05 -19.26
CA ALA A 194 2.94 10.46 -20.09
C ALA A 194 4.34 10.74 -19.52
N GLU A 195 4.57 11.97 -19.07
CA GLU A 195 5.89 12.48 -18.68
C GLU A 195 6.25 12.20 -17.21
N ALA A 196 5.41 11.48 -16.47
CA ALA A 196 5.71 11.25 -15.07
C ALA A 196 7.06 10.50 -14.92
N GLY A 197 7.99 11.07 -14.16
CA GLY A 197 9.25 10.42 -13.80
C GLY A 197 9.07 9.38 -12.69
N PRO A 198 10.17 8.75 -12.22
CA PRO A 198 10.14 7.85 -11.07
C PRO A 198 9.49 8.48 -9.83
N ALA A 199 8.86 7.65 -9.01
CA ALA A 199 8.28 8.11 -7.76
C ALA A 199 9.34 8.72 -6.82
N SER A 200 8.97 9.78 -6.11
CA SER A 200 9.82 10.35 -5.06
C SER A 200 10.06 9.35 -3.92
N ASN A 201 11.15 9.53 -3.16
CA ASN A 201 11.45 8.68 -1.99
C ASN A 201 10.29 8.66 -0.98
N ALA A 202 9.60 9.78 -0.76
CA ALA A 202 8.45 9.87 0.14
C ALA A 202 7.27 8.99 -0.33
N SER A 203 6.97 8.98 -1.63
CA SER A 203 5.93 8.10 -2.21
C SER A 203 6.32 6.62 -2.17
N THR A 204 7.60 6.29 -2.31
CA THR A 204 8.11 4.92 -2.18
C THR A 204 7.97 4.40 -0.75
N ILE A 205 8.33 5.22 0.24
CA ILE A 205 8.17 4.88 1.66
C ILE A 205 6.68 4.72 2.00
N THR A 206 5.85 5.68 1.59
CA THR A 206 4.40 5.66 1.82
C THR A 206 3.75 4.43 1.16
N GLY A 207 4.13 4.12 -0.08
CA GLY A 207 3.69 2.92 -0.78
C GLY A 207 4.15 1.64 -0.08
N GLY A 208 5.39 1.57 0.41
CA GLY A 208 5.89 0.40 1.14
C GLY A 208 5.09 0.12 2.41
N VAL A 209 4.79 1.17 3.18
CA VAL A 209 3.99 1.08 4.40
C VAL A 209 2.55 0.67 4.09
N ILE A 210 1.88 1.30 3.11
CA ILE A 210 0.51 0.93 2.72
C ILE A 210 0.48 -0.52 2.20
N GLY A 211 1.51 -0.92 1.46
CA GLY A 211 1.56 -2.22 0.85
C GLY A 211 1.73 -3.34 1.86
N LEU A 212 2.61 -3.14 2.83
CA LEU A 212 2.82 -4.04 3.96
C LEU A 212 1.54 -4.21 4.77
N LEU A 213 0.87 -3.08 5.05
CA LEU A 213 -0.42 -3.05 5.74
C LEU A 213 -1.54 -3.73 4.95
N ALA A 214 -1.56 -3.63 3.63
CA ALA A 214 -2.59 -4.22 2.79
C ALA A 214 -2.39 -5.73 2.54
N THR A 215 -1.15 -6.25 2.48
CA THR A 215 -0.90 -7.71 2.46
C THR A 215 -1.33 -8.43 3.75
N GLY A 216 -1.44 -7.71 4.87
CA GLY A 216 -2.03 -8.22 6.11
C GLY A 216 -3.46 -7.74 6.40
N GLY A 217 -3.97 -6.75 5.66
CA GLY A 217 -5.05 -5.87 6.15
C GLY A 217 -6.12 -5.49 5.12
N MET A 218 -6.42 -6.35 4.15
CA MET A 218 -7.59 -6.13 3.28
C MET A 218 -8.93 -6.18 4.05
N VAL A 219 -8.94 -6.74 5.28
CA VAL A 219 -10.03 -6.61 6.26
C VAL A 219 -10.07 -5.22 6.91
N THR A 220 -8.91 -4.55 7.05
CA THR A 220 -8.76 -3.28 7.77
C THR A 220 -9.32 -2.08 6.99
N LEU A 221 -9.36 -2.10 5.65
CA LEU A 221 -9.86 -0.95 4.87
C LEU A 221 -11.40 -0.81 4.87
N ILE A 222 -12.15 -1.90 4.99
CA ILE A 222 -13.61 -1.85 5.24
C ILE A 222 -13.88 -1.28 6.65
N VAL A 223 -12.99 -1.58 7.60
CA VAL A 223 -13.04 -1.10 8.99
C VAL A 223 -12.62 0.38 9.09
N VAL A 224 -11.65 0.85 8.30
CA VAL A 224 -11.19 2.25 8.33
C VAL A 224 -12.22 3.22 7.71
N GLY A 225 -13.03 2.77 6.75
CA GLY A 225 -14.17 3.52 6.23
C GLY A 225 -15.37 3.60 7.20
N ALA A 226 -15.48 2.64 8.13
CA ALA A 226 -16.51 2.60 9.16
C ALA A 226 -16.14 3.33 10.46
N ILE A 227 -14.87 3.74 10.64
CA ILE A 227 -14.33 4.35 11.87
C ILE A 227 -14.26 5.89 11.80
N ILE A 228 -14.73 6.53 10.73
CA ILE A 228 -14.82 8.00 10.69
C ILE A 228 -16.20 8.43 11.23
N ALA A 229 -16.18 8.74 12.55
CA ALA A 229 -17.11 9.51 13.41
C ALA A 229 -18.01 8.70 14.38
N PRO A 230 -18.21 9.16 15.64
CA PRO A 230 -17.26 9.71 16.63
C PRO A 230 -17.26 8.88 17.94
N GLY A 231 -16.14 8.84 18.66
CA GLY A 231 -16.06 8.13 19.96
C GLY A 231 -14.61 7.98 20.42
N VAL A 232 -13.92 9.10 20.64
CA VAL A 232 -12.63 9.09 21.33
C VAL A 232 -12.89 9.45 22.78
N HIS A 233 -12.62 8.53 23.71
CA HIS A 233 -12.66 8.84 25.13
C HIS A 233 -11.38 9.59 25.50
N SER A 234 -11.55 10.72 26.20
CA SER A 234 -10.48 11.62 26.62
C SER A 234 -10.46 11.70 28.13
N GLU A 235 -9.29 11.47 28.74
CA GLU A 235 -9.09 11.49 30.18
C GLU A 235 -7.85 12.32 30.51
N GLU A 236 -7.95 13.17 31.54
CA GLU A 236 -6.85 13.99 32.06
C GLU A 236 -6.21 13.26 33.25
N ILE A 237 -4.88 13.04 33.21
CA ILE A 237 -4.16 12.21 34.17
C ILE A 237 -2.87 12.92 34.63
N ASP A 238 -2.62 12.93 35.94
CA ASP A 238 -1.33 13.36 36.51
C ASP A 238 -0.22 12.37 36.13
N TYR A 239 0.72 12.80 35.28
CA TYR A 239 1.82 11.96 34.82
C TYR A 239 2.77 11.56 35.95
N ALA A 240 3.03 12.46 36.91
CA ALA A 240 3.87 12.17 38.07
C ALA A 240 3.18 11.20 39.05
N GLY A 241 1.85 11.24 39.12
CA GLY A 241 1.02 10.23 39.78
C GLY A 241 1.12 8.86 39.09
N LEU A 242 1.10 8.85 37.76
CA LEU A 242 1.20 7.63 36.94
C LEU A 242 2.58 6.97 37.03
N GLN A 243 3.64 7.79 37.19
CA GLN A 243 5.00 7.32 37.45
C GLN A 243 5.17 6.66 38.83
N ARG A 244 4.45 7.17 39.82
CA ARG A 244 4.45 6.59 41.18
C ARG A 244 3.51 5.39 41.31
N GLY A 245 2.71 5.08 40.28
CA GLY A 245 1.70 4.04 40.31
C GLY A 245 0.52 4.36 41.23
N VAL A 246 0.24 5.65 41.47
CA VAL A 246 -0.83 6.15 42.35
C VAL A 246 -1.85 7.00 41.57
N ALA A 247 -1.76 7.03 40.24
CA ALA A 247 -2.73 7.74 39.41
C ALA A 247 -4.11 7.07 39.53
N ASP A 248 -5.13 7.90 39.73
CA ASP A 248 -6.53 7.49 39.68
C ASP A 248 -6.94 7.44 38.21
N THR A 249 -7.00 6.24 37.64
CA THR A 249 -7.33 6.02 36.23
C THR A 249 -8.61 5.22 36.10
N GLU A 250 -9.49 5.66 35.22
CA GLU A 250 -10.81 5.03 35.06
C GLU A 250 -10.68 3.63 34.43
N ILE A 251 -11.46 2.67 34.95
CA ILE A 251 -11.58 1.34 34.35
C ILE A 251 -12.68 1.41 33.29
N TYR A 252 -12.29 1.23 32.04
CA TYR A 252 -13.23 1.26 30.93
C TYR A 252 -13.71 -0.15 30.59
N VAL A 253 -15.04 -0.28 30.43
CA VAL A 253 -15.72 -1.51 30.02
C VAL A 253 -16.23 -1.34 28.59
N VAL A 254 -15.85 -2.24 27.68
CA VAL A 254 -16.40 -2.25 26.32
C VAL A 254 -17.53 -3.28 26.24
N GLU A 255 -18.77 -2.84 26.50
CA GLU A 255 -19.97 -3.70 26.62
C GLU A 255 -20.43 -4.34 25.29
N ASN A 256 -19.96 -3.86 24.14
CA ASN A 256 -20.39 -4.34 22.80
C ASN A 256 -19.22 -4.68 21.86
N ALA A 257 -18.05 -5.05 22.40
CA ALA A 257 -16.97 -5.49 21.52
C ALA A 257 -17.41 -6.79 20.78
N PRO A 258 -17.05 -6.99 19.50
CA PRO A 258 -17.49 -8.14 18.70
C PRO A 258 -17.16 -9.53 19.28
N ARG A 259 -16.43 -9.59 20.40
CA ARG A 259 -15.80 -10.79 20.97
C ARG A 259 -15.90 -10.90 22.51
N GLY A 260 -16.75 -10.11 23.19
CA GLY A 260 -17.01 -10.17 24.64
C GLY A 260 -16.64 -8.89 25.39
N GLU A 261 -17.03 -8.76 26.67
CA GLU A 261 -16.69 -7.59 27.49
C GLU A 261 -15.18 -7.56 27.80
N ILE A 262 -14.53 -6.46 27.39
CA ILE A 262 -13.09 -6.22 27.62
C ILE A 262 -12.95 -5.04 28.58
N LEU A 263 -12.18 -5.26 29.64
CA LEU A 263 -11.78 -4.26 30.63
C LEU A 263 -10.37 -3.79 30.30
N PHE A 264 -10.12 -2.49 30.34
CA PHE A 264 -8.75 -2.00 30.33
C PHE A 264 -8.58 -0.74 31.19
N GLN A 265 -7.37 -0.57 31.71
CA GLN A 265 -6.98 0.54 32.58
C GLN A 265 -5.53 0.89 32.32
N LEU A 266 -5.22 2.18 32.07
CA LEU A 266 -3.85 2.66 32.07
C LEU A 266 -3.33 2.63 33.51
N SER A 267 -2.31 1.84 33.79
CA SER A 267 -1.92 1.54 35.18
C SER A 267 -0.64 2.20 35.61
N ARG A 268 0.33 2.35 34.69
CA ARG A 268 1.66 2.85 35.03
C ARG A 268 2.38 3.46 33.83
N ALA A 269 3.22 4.43 34.10
CA ALA A 269 4.28 4.87 33.20
C ALA A 269 5.60 4.77 33.96
N HIS A 270 6.68 4.30 33.35
CA HIS A 270 7.99 4.31 34.00
C HIS A 270 9.12 4.44 32.98
N ASP A 271 10.26 4.95 33.46
CA ASP A 271 11.51 4.99 32.71
C ASP A 271 12.39 3.82 33.19
N PRO A 272 12.63 2.79 32.38
CA PRO A 272 13.37 1.60 32.80
C PRO A 272 14.88 1.83 32.96
N GLY A 273 15.39 3.05 32.70
CA GLY A 273 16.81 3.38 32.90
C GLY A 273 17.77 2.63 31.97
N ASP A 274 19.05 2.65 32.32
CA ASP A 274 20.18 2.22 31.47
C ASP A 274 20.14 0.74 31.03
N GLU A 275 19.34 -0.12 31.69
CA GLU A 275 19.27 -1.56 31.40
C GLU A 275 18.71 -1.86 29.99
N LEU A 276 17.78 -1.04 29.48
CA LEU A 276 17.20 -1.18 28.14
C LEU A 276 17.95 -0.35 27.07
N VAL A 277 18.63 0.72 27.50
CA VAL A 277 19.40 1.62 26.64
C VAL A 277 20.59 0.89 26.00
N GLY A 278 21.25 0.00 26.75
CA GLY A 278 22.41 -0.78 26.27
C GLY A 278 22.11 -1.81 25.18
N VAL A 279 20.85 -2.20 24.99
CA VAL A 279 20.43 -3.17 23.96
C VAL A 279 20.06 -2.48 22.64
N LEU A 280 19.63 -1.23 22.70
CA LEU A 280 19.07 -0.49 21.56
C LEU A 280 20.04 0.51 20.90
N ASP A 281 21.27 0.63 21.41
CA ASP A 281 22.33 1.51 20.88
C ASP A 281 21.84 2.96 20.65
N LEU A 282 21.12 3.49 21.65
CA LEU A 282 20.46 4.79 21.59
C LEU A 282 21.49 5.93 21.62
N THR A 283 21.12 7.08 21.03
CA THR A 283 21.91 8.30 21.11
C THR A 283 22.07 8.72 22.58
N PRO A 284 23.20 9.28 23.03
CA PRO A 284 23.42 9.68 24.44
C PRO A 284 22.49 10.77 25.00
N ARG A 285 21.42 11.15 24.28
CA ARG A 285 20.46 12.20 24.65
C ARG A 285 19.00 11.71 24.62
N ASP A 286 18.78 10.42 24.42
CA ASP A 286 17.46 9.81 24.34
C ASP A 286 17.20 8.96 25.58
N ARG A 287 15.96 8.95 26.06
CA ARG A 287 15.48 8.10 27.16
C ARG A 287 14.31 7.23 26.73
N VAL A 288 14.08 6.15 27.47
CA VAL A 288 12.99 5.20 27.18
C VAL A 288 11.83 5.48 28.12
N VAL A 289 10.61 5.55 27.59
CA VAL A 289 9.39 5.65 28.40
C VAL A 289 8.48 4.48 28.09
N VAL A 290 8.06 3.77 29.12
CA VAL A 290 7.18 2.61 29.01
C VAL A 290 5.83 2.93 29.65
N PHE A 291 4.76 2.74 28.89
CA PHE A 291 3.38 2.81 29.39
C PHE A 291 2.79 1.40 29.51
N GLU A 292 2.13 1.14 30.63
CA GLU A 292 1.51 -0.15 30.94
C GLU A 292 -0.01 -0.01 31.07
N TRP A 293 -0.74 -0.93 30.44
CA TRP A 293 -2.18 -1.09 30.61
C TRP A 293 -2.49 -2.47 31.15
N TYR A 294 -3.41 -2.56 32.10
CA TYR A 294 -4.06 -3.83 32.42
C TYR A 294 -5.19 -4.07 31.44
N ILE A 295 -5.27 -5.29 30.92
CA ILE A 295 -6.39 -5.77 30.10
C ILE A 295 -6.93 -7.05 30.71
N GLY A 296 -8.24 -7.10 30.91
CA GLY A 296 -8.97 -8.28 31.35
C GLY A 296 -10.09 -8.62 30.38
N THR A 297 -10.43 -9.90 30.30
CA THR A 297 -11.61 -10.39 29.56
C THR A 297 -12.52 -11.12 30.54
N ILE A 298 -13.84 -10.85 30.48
CA ILE A 298 -14.80 -11.45 31.42
C ILE A 298 -15.31 -12.81 30.89
N ASP A 299 -15.59 -12.93 29.58
CA ASP A 299 -16.33 -14.11 29.05
C ASP A 299 -15.66 -14.88 27.89
N ARG A 300 -14.84 -14.25 27.04
CA ARG A 300 -14.29 -14.86 25.82
C ARG A 300 -12.90 -14.33 25.45
N SER A 301 -12.14 -15.11 24.66
CA SER A 301 -10.79 -14.76 24.20
C SER A 301 -10.80 -13.60 23.19
N ALA A 302 -9.84 -12.69 23.31
CA ALA A 302 -9.68 -11.52 22.47
C ALA A 302 -8.31 -11.56 21.76
N GLU A 303 -8.29 -11.44 20.43
CA GLU A 303 -7.06 -11.27 19.65
C GLU A 303 -6.86 -9.78 19.38
N VAL A 304 -5.77 -9.20 19.90
CA VAL A 304 -5.40 -7.79 19.75
C VAL A 304 -4.43 -7.67 18.58
N GLU A 305 -4.96 -7.24 17.43
CA GLU A 305 -4.16 -7.01 16.23
C GLU A 305 -3.56 -5.60 16.24
N SER A 306 -2.24 -5.55 16.49
CA SER A 306 -1.37 -4.37 16.26
C SER A 306 -1.89 -3.05 16.84
N PRO A 307 -1.84 -2.86 18.16
CA PRO A 307 -2.25 -1.61 18.80
C PRO A 307 -1.39 -0.45 18.28
N ARG A 308 -2.03 0.56 17.69
CA ARG A 308 -1.34 1.80 17.30
C ARG A 308 -1.32 2.73 18.51
N VAL A 309 -0.13 2.92 19.09
CA VAL A 309 0.09 3.81 20.22
C VAL A 309 1.01 4.95 19.78
N ARG A 310 0.56 6.18 20.01
CA ARG A 310 1.32 7.41 19.71
C ARG A 310 1.45 8.24 20.97
N LEU A 311 2.61 8.85 21.14
CA LEU A 311 2.90 9.73 22.26
C LEU A 311 3.33 11.08 21.71
N ASP A 312 2.63 12.13 22.09
CA ASP A 312 3.04 13.50 21.87
C ASP A 312 3.83 13.96 23.10
N TYR A 313 4.96 14.63 22.87
CA TYR A 313 5.83 15.14 23.90
C TYR A 313 6.26 16.58 23.58
N GLU A 314 6.64 17.32 24.59
CA GLU A 314 7.14 18.69 24.47
C GLU A 314 8.59 18.75 24.97
N ASP A 315 9.50 19.26 24.15
CA ASP A 315 10.90 19.53 24.48
C ASP A 315 11.23 21.00 24.19
N GLY A 316 12.44 21.46 24.49
CA GLY A 316 12.86 22.85 24.30
C GLY A 316 12.74 23.38 22.86
N ASP A 317 12.63 22.49 21.87
CA ASP A 317 12.44 22.81 20.45
C ASP A 317 10.96 22.81 20.00
N GLY A 318 10.02 22.48 20.89
CA GLY A 318 8.57 22.46 20.64
C GLY A 318 7.92 21.09 20.87
N ARG A 319 6.69 20.92 20.35
CA ARG A 319 5.92 19.68 20.44
C ARG A 319 6.22 18.75 19.26
N ASP A 320 6.40 17.47 19.56
CA ASP A 320 6.64 16.42 18.57
C ASP A 320 5.91 15.12 18.94
N THR A 321 5.76 14.21 17.98
CA THR A 321 4.99 12.97 18.13
C THR A 321 5.84 11.75 17.77
N VAL A 322 5.96 10.81 18.70
CA VAL A 322 6.60 9.51 18.49
C VAL A 322 5.58 8.37 18.47
N THR A 323 5.86 7.33 17.68
CA THR A 323 5.08 6.08 17.68
C THR A 323 5.82 5.03 18.51
N ALA A 324 5.09 4.17 19.22
CA ALA A 324 5.70 3.12 20.03
C ALA A 324 6.63 2.23 19.17
N LEU A 325 7.84 2.00 19.67
CA LEU A 325 8.88 1.19 19.02
C LEU A 325 8.42 -0.27 18.92
N PHE A 326 7.83 -0.78 19.99
CA PHE A 326 7.12 -2.05 20.02
C PHE A 326 6.04 -2.03 21.12
N VAL A 327 5.05 -2.88 20.95
CA VAL A 327 3.99 -3.10 21.92
C VAL A 327 3.93 -4.59 22.24
N THR A 328 4.02 -4.95 23.52
CA THR A 328 3.95 -6.33 23.99
C THR A 328 2.70 -6.53 24.84
N ALA A 329 2.22 -7.77 24.93
CA ALA A 329 1.29 -8.16 26.00
C ALA A 329 1.85 -9.40 26.70
N GLY A 330 2.13 -9.26 28.00
CA GLY A 330 2.98 -10.22 28.71
C GLY A 330 4.35 -10.34 28.02
N ASP A 331 4.74 -11.58 27.70
CA ASP A 331 6.03 -11.92 27.08
C ASP A 331 5.97 -12.01 25.55
N THR A 332 4.83 -11.69 24.94
CA THR A 332 4.62 -11.85 23.49
C THR A 332 4.59 -10.49 22.80
N ILE A 333 5.32 -10.36 21.69
CA ILE A 333 5.24 -9.22 20.78
C ILE A 333 4.09 -9.48 19.78
N ALA A 334 3.34 -8.43 19.41
CA ALA A 334 2.16 -8.56 18.54
C ALA A 334 2.40 -9.43 17.28
N PRO A 335 1.37 -10.19 16.80
CA PRO A 335 -0.04 -10.18 17.23
C PRO A 335 -0.29 -10.90 18.56
N LEU A 336 -1.19 -10.35 19.37
CA LEU A 336 -1.39 -10.76 20.76
C LEU A 336 -2.69 -11.57 20.87
N ARG A 337 -2.61 -12.84 21.28
CA ARG A 337 -3.79 -13.66 21.59
C ARG A 337 -4.01 -13.67 23.09
N ILE A 338 -5.06 -13.01 23.56
CA ILE A 338 -5.49 -13.03 24.96
C ILE A 338 -6.58 -14.09 25.10
N THR A 339 -6.32 -15.12 25.90
CA THR A 339 -7.29 -16.20 26.16
C THR A 339 -8.31 -15.73 27.21
N SER A 340 -9.54 -16.26 27.19
CA SER A 340 -10.59 -15.88 28.14
C SER A 340 -10.15 -16.09 29.59
N ASP A 341 -10.57 -15.22 30.51
CA ASP A 341 -10.30 -15.30 31.96
C ASP A 341 -8.81 -15.10 32.32
N GLN A 342 -8.09 -14.32 31.50
CA GLN A 342 -6.72 -13.89 31.78
C GLN A 342 -6.64 -12.36 31.87
N VAL A 343 -5.96 -11.88 32.91
CA VAL A 343 -5.51 -10.49 33.01
C VAL A 343 -4.09 -10.42 32.45
N THR A 344 -3.89 -9.62 31.41
CA THR A 344 -2.59 -9.43 30.75
C THR A 344 -2.20 -7.96 30.77
N THR A 345 -0.91 -7.68 30.96
CA THR A 345 -0.38 -6.32 30.87
C THR A 345 0.09 -6.03 29.46
N ILE A 346 -0.43 -4.97 28.83
CA ILE A 346 0.13 -4.42 27.59
C ILE A 346 1.19 -3.39 27.95
N ARG A 347 2.35 -3.46 27.30
CA ARG A 347 3.43 -2.49 27.44
C ARG A 347 3.72 -1.82 26.10
N ALA A 348 3.72 -0.50 26.05
CA ALA A 348 4.18 0.27 24.90
C ALA A 348 5.46 1.01 25.24
N VAL A 349 6.50 0.81 24.43
CA VAL A 349 7.82 1.39 24.65
C VAL A 349 8.06 2.52 23.66
N PHE A 350 8.46 3.68 24.18
CA PHE A 350 8.78 4.88 23.41
C PHE A 350 10.22 5.32 23.68
N VAL A 351 10.83 5.95 22.69
CA VAL A 351 12.13 6.63 22.83
C VAL A 351 11.86 8.11 22.59
N ILE A 352 12.17 8.95 23.57
CA ILE A 352 11.99 10.40 23.51
C ILE A 352 13.28 11.10 23.99
N PRO A 353 13.52 12.36 23.64
CA PRO A 353 14.65 13.10 24.19
C PRO A 353 14.63 13.12 25.73
N GLU A 354 15.80 13.11 26.36
CA GLU A 354 15.96 13.02 27.82
C GLU A 354 15.18 14.13 28.57
N ARG A 355 15.07 15.31 27.96
CA ARG A 355 14.40 16.49 28.54
C ARG A 355 12.93 16.64 28.13
N ALA A 356 12.46 15.80 27.20
CA ALA A 356 11.09 15.86 26.70
C ALA A 356 10.07 15.39 27.73
N GLN A 357 8.98 16.13 27.89
CA GLN A 357 7.86 15.75 28.76
C GLN A 357 6.70 15.19 27.94
N PRO A 358 6.20 13.98 28.24
CA PRO A 358 4.96 13.45 27.69
C PRO A 358 3.77 14.38 27.92
N THR A 359 2.98 14.66 26.87
CA THR A 359 1.81 15.55 26.95
C THR A 359 0.51 14.87 26.55
N GLU A 360 0.54 13.98 25.55
CA GLU A 360 -0.68 13.29 25.09
C GLU A 360 -0.35 11.86 24.63
N LEU A 361 -1.06 10.86 25.16
CA LEU A 361 -0.96 9.47 24.73
C LEU A 361 -2.24 9.06 24.01
N ARG A 362 -2.11 8.68 22.75
CA ARG A 362 -3.22 8.19 21.92
C ARG A 362 -3.07 6.71 21.68
N TRP A 363 -4.06 5.94 22.10
CA TRP A 363 -4.10 4.50 21.90
C TRP A 363 -5.32 4.08 21.09
N ARG A 364 -5.11 3.26 20.06
CA ARG A 364 -6.18 2.60 19.33
C ARG A 364 -6.04 1.08 19.46
N PRO A 365 -6.89 0.44 20.30
CA PRO A 365 -6.79 -1.00 20.58
C PRO A 365 -7.18 -1.90 19.39
N GLY A 366 -7.91 -1.37 18.40
CA GLY A 366 -8.34 -2.13 17.21
C GLY A 366 -9.63 -2.95 17.41
N PHE A 367 -10.15 -3.03 18.64
CA PHE A 367 -11.38 -3.76 19.00
C PHE A 367 -12.46 -2.88 19.66
N GLY A 368 -12.27 -1.55 19.70
CA GLY A 368 -13.15 -0.60 20.37
C GLY A 368 -12.83 0.87 20.04
N PRO A 369 -13.39 1.84 20.78
CA PRO A 369 -13.11 3.27 20.58
C PRO A 369 -11.63 3.61 20.80
N GLY A 370 -11.22 4.79 20.32
CA GLY A 370 -9.87 5.30 20.57
C GLY A 370 -9.78 5.94 21.95
N PHE A 371 -8.63 5.80 22.59
CA PHE A 371 -8.32 6.43 23.87
C PHE A 371 -7.33 7.56 23.69
N LYS A 372 -7.60 8.66 24.39
CA LYS A 372 -6.76 9.82 24.46
C LYS A 372 -6.53 10.14 25.93
N TYR A 373 -5.27 10.06 26.38
CA TYR A 373 -4.86 10.48 27.71
C TYR A 373 -4.09 11.78 27.58
N ILE A 374 -4.50 12.81 28.31
CA ILE A 374 -3.83 14.11 28.37
C ILE A 374 -3.10 14.16 29.70
N PHE A 375 -1.81 14.44 29.65
CA PHE A 375 -0.95 14.49 30.82
C PHE A 375 -0.77 15.93 31.28
N GLU A 376 -1.06 16.19 32.56
CA GLU A 376 -0.79 17.46 33.24
C GLU A 376 0.57 17.47 33.95
#